data_AF-A0A7L5A455-F1
#
_entry.id   AF-A0A7L5A455-F1
#
_cell.length_a   1.000
_cell.length_b   1.000
_cell.length_c   1.000
_cell.angle_alpha   90.00
_cell.angle_beta   90.00
_cell.angle_gamma   90.00
#
_symmetry.space_group_name_H-M   'P 1'
#
loop_
_entity.id
_entity.type
_entity.pdbx_description
1 polymer ?
#
loop_
_entity_poly.entity_id
_entity_poly.type
_entity_poly.pdbx_seq_one_letter_code
_entity_poly.pdbx_strand_id
1 'polypeptide(L)'
;MTTPLPSLTPITADEALQKIQALEPLRGYHVQGALDLANLATDHYTYFSYPLVIEHCRIDEISGSGGFAFEQPVTLRQAHFAKASFIFAYFLKGLDIEGCTFDSYLDFQAGGHNKPGCPVRLVGNAFKGFVNFFDCQYEAEVQIENNDFQEGTNLLGAPFNIPVTFDVPLVQTNNRGKLDHNHEGPGQLS
;
A
#
# COMPACT_ATOMS: atom_id res chain seq x y z
N MET A 1 3.58 32.07 -7.30
CA MET A 1 3.12 31.58 -8.62
C MET A 1 3.23 30.08 -8.57
N THR A 2 2.11 29.37 -8.46
CA THR A 2 2.09 27.91 -8.53
C THR A 2 2.18 27.51 -9.99
N THR A 3 3.29 26.89 -10.38
CA THR A 3 3.41 26.21 -11.67
C THR A 3 2.21 25.26 -11.81
N PRO A 4 1.51 25.22 -12.95
CA PRO A 4 0.47 24.21 -13.15
C PRO A 4 1.11 22.85 -12.92
N LEU A 5 0.46 21.99 -12.12
CA LEU A 5 0.89 20.60 -12.03
C LEU A 5 0.93 20.04 -13.45
N PRO A 6 2.04 19.42 -13.89
CA PRO A 6 2.10 18.82 -15.20
C PRO A 6 0.95 17.83 -15.35
N SER A 7 0.25 17.89 -16.47
CA SER A 7 -0.81 16.93 -16.78
C SER A 7 -0.22 15.54 -16.85
N LEU A 8 -0.83 14.58 -16.15
CA LEU A 8 -0.41 13.19 -16.16
C LEU A 8 -0.57 12.57 -17.56
N THR A 9 0.38 11.76 -17.97
CA THR A 9 0.30 11.03 -19.25
C THR A 9 -0.58 9.80 -19.07
N PRO A 10 -1.70 9.65 -19.81
CA PRO A 10 -2.52 8.45 -19.70
C PRO A 10 -1.80 7.23 -20.30
N ILE A 11 -1.82 6.12 -19.58
CA ILE A 11 -1.39 4.79 -20.06
C ILE A 11 -2.38 3.74 -19.56
N THR A 12 -2.47 2.62 -20.27
CA THR A 12 -3.25 1.46 -19.85
C THR A 12 -2.54 0.67 -18.74
N ALA A 13 -3.30 -0.15 -18.02
CA ALA A 13 -2.72 -1.10 -17.05
C ALA A 13 -1.70 -2.05 -17.70
N ASP A 14 -1.96 -2.54 -18.92
CA ASP A 14 -1.03 -3.43 -19.64
C ASP A 14 0.30 -2.73 -19.96
N GLU A 15 0.25 -1.48 -20.42
CA GLU A 15 1.46 -0.68 -20.64
C GLU A 15 2.23 -0.44 -19.33
N ALA A 16 1.51 -0.21 -18.22
CA ALA A 16 2.13 -0.07 -16.91
C ALA A 16 2.81 -1.36 -16.44
N LEU A 17 2.18 -2.53 -16.64
CA LEU A 17 2.77 -3.83 -16.33
C LEU A 17 4.03 -4.10 -17.17
N GLN A 18 4.00 -3.79 -18.47
CA GLN A 18 5.17 -3.90 -19.35
C GLN A 18 6.35 -3.03 -18.86
N LYS A 19 6.06 -1.82 -18.37
CA LYS A 19 7.09 -0.94 -17.78
C LYS A 19 7.69 -1.51 -16.51
N ILE A 20 6.86 -2.01 -15.59
CA ILE A 20 7.34 -2.66 -14.37
C ILE A 20 8.22 -3.87 -14.72
N GLN A 21 7.80 -4.69 -15.68
CA GLN A 21 8.57 -5.84 -16.15
C GLN A 21 9.91 -5.44 -16.80
N ALA A 22 9.93 -4.29 -17.48
CA ALA A 22 11.14 -3.68 -18.04
C ALA A 22 12.01 -2.95 -16.99
N LEU A 23 11.66 -3.04 -15.70
CA LEU A 23 12.33 -2.37 -14.58
C LEU A 23 12.29 -0.83 -14.68
N GLU A 24 11.29 -0.30 -15.38
CA GLU A 24 11.03 1.14 -15.47
C GLU A 24 10.08 1.58 -14.35
N PRO A 25 10.41 2.63 -13.59
CA PRO A 25 9.49 3.21 -12.61
C PRO A 25 8.31 3.88 -13.32
N LEU A 26 7.12 3.81 -12.72
CA LEU A 26 5.96 4.57 -13.18
C LEU A 26 6.04 5.99 -12.61
N ARG A 27 6.26 6.98 -13.48
CA ARG A 27 6.44 8.39 -13.10
C ARG A 27 5.60 9.32 -13.95
N GLY A 28 4.72 10.11 -13.32
CA GLY A 28 3.93 11.13 -14.03
C GLY A 28 2.84 10.56 -14.94
N TYR A 29 2.35 9.35 -14.64
CA TYR A 29 1.32 8.67 -15.41
C TYR A 29 -0.05 8.72 -14.75
N HIS A 30 -1.10 8.70 -15.56
CA HIS A 30 -2.42 8.25 -15.15
C HIS A 30 -2.61 6.83 -15.69
N VAL A 31 -2.52 5.83 -14.82
CA VAL A 31 -2.76 4.43 -15.17
C VAL A 31 -4.25 4.18 -15.16
N GLN A 32 -4.78 3.84 -16.34
CA GLN A 32 -6.19 3.64 -16.60
C GLN A 32 -6.54 2.16 -16.55
N GLY A 33 -7.58 1.82 -15.79
CA GLY A 33 -8.01 0.44 -15.55
C GLY A 33 -7.34 -0.21 -14.34
N ALA A 34 -7.50 -1.53 -14.23
CA ALA A 34 -7.01 -2.31 -13.09
C ALA A 34 -5.58 -2.82 -13.31
N LEU A 35 -4.64 -2.26 -12.55
CA LEU A 35 -3.26 -2.71 -12.48
C LEU A 35 -3.16 -3.91 -11.52
N ASP A 36 -3.41 -5.11 -12.04
CA ASP A 36 -3.26 -6.35 -11.27
C ASP A 36 -1.81 -6.86 -11.35
N LEU A 37 -1.10 -6.73 -10.24
CA LEU A 37 0.30 -7.13 -10.12
C LEU A 37 0.48 -8.65 -10.12
N ALA A 38 -0.58 -9.42 -9.86
CA ALA A 38 -0.53 -10.89 -9.95
C ALA A 38 -0.17 -11.37 -11.36
N ASN A 39 -0.45 -10.57 -12.38
CA ASN A 39 -0.07 -10.84 -13.77
C ASN A 39 1.45 -10.87 -14.01
N LEU A 40 2.25 -10.34 -13.08
CA LEU A 40 3.71 -10.39 -13.12
C LEU A 40 4.29 -11.38 -12.09
N ALA A 41 3.45 -12.05 -11.30
CA ALA A 41 3.94 -12.99 -10.30
C ALA A 41 4.59 -14.22 -10.94
N THR A 42 5.70 -14.66 -10.37
CA THR A 42 6.43 -15.87 -10.76
C THR A 42 6.09 -17.04 -9.84
N ASP A 43 6.37 -18.27 -10.28
CA ASP A 43 6.21 -19.53 -9.54
C ASP A 43 4.87 -19.68 -8.80
N HIS A 44 3.87 -20.19 -9.54
CA HIS A 44 2.53 -20.48 -9.02
C HIS A 44 1.86 -19.31 -8.28
N TYR A 45 2.11 -18.07 -8.70
CA TYR A 45 1.55 -16.85 -8.10
C TYR A 45 2.01 -16.64 -6.64
N THR A 46 3.26 -16.98 -6.31
CA THR A 46 3.79 -16.86 -4.94
C THR A 46 4.75 -15.69 -4.77
N TYR A 47 5.43 -15.24 -5.83
CA TYR A 47 6.48 -14.23 -5.71
C TYR A 47 6.33 -13.12 -6.74
N PHE A 48 6.54 -11.88 -6.30
CA PHE A 48 6.67 -10.71 -7.14
C PHE A 48 8.12 -10.20 -7.04
N SER A 49 8.92 -10.48 -8.06
CA SER A 49 10.38 -10.27 -8.02
C SER A 49 10.85 -8.97 -8.68
N TYR A 50 9.92 -8.10 -9.10
CA TYR A 50 10.24 -6.79 -9.67
C TYR A 50 10.22 -5.70 -8.58
N PRO A 51 11.12 -4.71 -8.60
CA PRO A 51 10.92 -3.51 -7.78
C PRO A 51 9.69 -2.75 -8.27
N LEU A 52 8.84 -2.32 -7.34
CA LEU A 52 7.67 -1.51 -7.68
C LEU A 52 7.90 -0.07 -7.25
N VAL A 53 8.01 0.85 -8.21
CA VAL A 53 8.21 2.27 -7.95
C VAL A 53 7.13 3.06 -8.69
N ILE A 54 6.25 3.72 -7.93
CA ILE A 54 5.16 4.56 -8.44
C ILE A 54 5.32 5.95 -7.83
N GLU A 55 5.59 6.96 -8.66
CA GLU A 55 5.82 8.34 -8.20
C GLU A 55 5.03 9.35 -9.04
N HIS A 56 4.39 10.33 -8.41
CA HIS A 56 3.62 11.38 -9.11
C HIS A 56 2.56 10.84 -10.09
N CYS A 57 1.95 9.71 -9.74
CA CYS A 57 0.97 9.04 -10.59
C CYS A 57 -0.45 9.20 -10.06
N ARG A 58 -1.41 9.01 -10.96
CA ARG A 58 -2.78 8.63 -10.61
C ARG A 58 -3.01 7.20 -11.06
N ILE A 59 -3.54 6.35 -10.18
CA ILE A 59 -3.85 4.96 -10.48
C ILE A 59 -5.34 4.74 -10.23
N ASP A 60 -6.07 4.31 -11.26
CA ASP A 60 -7.51 4.05 -11.11
C ASP A 60 -7.76 2.86 -10.17
N GLU A 61 -7.03 1.76 -10.37
CA GLU A 61 -7.10 0.58 -9.50
C GLU A 61 -5.77 -0.18 -9.51
N ILE A 62 -5.31 -0.61 -8.33
CA ILE A 62 -4.14 -1.48 -8.18
C ILE A 62 -4.45 -2.64 -7.22
N SER A 63 -4.05 -3.85 -7.60
CA SER A 63 -4.12 -5.02 -6.73
C SER A 63 -2.74 -5.68 -6.64
N GLY A 64 -2.27 -5.84 -5.41
CA GLY A 64 -1.14 -6.71 -5.05
C GLY A 64 -1.58 -7.85 -4.13
N SER A 65 -2.84 -8.27 -4.25
CA SER A 65 -3.47 -9.25 -3.35
C SER A 65 -3.34 -10.68 -3.85
N GLY A 66 -3.39 -11.66 -2.95
CA GLY A 66 -3.48 -13.08 -3.32
C GLY A 66 -2.42 -14.00 -2.73
N GLY A 67 -1.69 -13.56 -1.70
CA GLY A 67 -0.77 -14.42 -0.96
C GLY A 67 0.65 -14.45 -1.51
N PHE A 68 1.04 -13.49 -2.35
CA PHE A 68 2.39 -13.43 -2.89
C PHE A 68 3.30 -12.44 -2.16
N ALA A 69 4.58 -12.78 -2.16
CA ALA A 69 5.63 -12.03 -1.52
C ALA A 69 6.35 -11.10 -2.50
N PHE A 70 6.40 -9.81 -2.16
CA PHE A 70 7.23 -8.81 -2.80
C PHE A 70 8.68 -9.00 -2.35
N GLU A 71 9.48 -9.59 -3.24
CA GLU A 71 10.90 -9.88 -2.99
C GLU A 71 11.82 -8.70 -3.28
N GLN A 72 11.25 -7.59 -3.75
CA GLN A 72 11.93 -6.32 -3.97
C GLN A 72 11.17 -5.20 -3.24
N PRO A 73 11.85 -4.07 -2.95
CA PRO A 73 11.21 -2.94 -2.29
C PRO A 73 10.00 -2.42 -3.09
N VAL A 74 8.96 -2.03 -2.36
CA VAL A 74 7.80 -1.34 -2.91
C VAL A 74 7.83 0.12 -2.46
N THR A 75 7.73 1.05 -3.40
CA THR A 75 7.79 2.49 -3.16
C THR A 75 6.65 3.20 -3.89
N LEU A 76 5.78 3.85 -3.12
CA LEU A 76 4.65 4.64 -3.59
C LEU A 76 4.82 6.06 -3.06
N ARG A 77 5.04 7.05 -3.93
CA ARG A 77 5.29 8.44 -3.49
C ARG A 77 4.47 9.46 -4.24
N GLN A 78 3.87 10.39 -3.50
CA GLN A 78 3.16 11.54 -4.05
C GLN A 78 2.18 11.13 -5.16
N ALA A 79 1.51 9.99 -4.96
CA ALA A 79 0.61 9.37 -5.92
C ALA A 79 -0.82 9.33 -5.38
N HIS A 80 -1.77 9.19 -6.28
CA HIS A 80 -3.20 9.16 -5.96
C HIS A 80 -3.81 7.85 -6.46
N PHE A 81 -4.35 7.06 -5.54
CA PHE A 81 -5.01 5.79 -5.82
C PHE A 81 -6.51 5.93 -5.62
N ALA A 82 -7.30 5.69 -6.68
CA ALA A 82 -8.74 5.65 -6.53
C ALA A 82 -9.18 4.36 -5.80
N LYS A 83 -8.56 3.21 -6.14
CA LYS A 83 -8.69 1.94 -5.40
C LYS A 83 -7.34 1.23 -5.28
N ALA A 84 -7.09 0.62 -4.13
CA ALA A 84 -5.89 -0.17 -3.89
C ALA A 84 -6.18 -1.32 -2.91
N SER A 85 -5.60 -2.49 -3.14
CA SER A 85 -5.74 -3.66 -2.26
C SER A 85 -4.46 -4.50 -2.20
N PHE A 86 -4.04 -4.87 -1.00
CA PHE A 86 -2.82 -5.63 -0.70
C PHE A 86 -3.09 -6.75 0.33
N ILE A 87 -4.22 -7.45 0.18
CA ILE A 87 -4.62 -8.55 1.05
C ILE A 87 -3.64 -9.72 0.86
N PHE A 88 -3.11 -10.24 1.96
CA PHE A 88 -2.06 -11.27 1.98
C PHE A 88 -0.78 -10.86 1.23
N ALA A 89 -0.43 -9.57 1.22
CA ALA A 89 0.79 -9.08 0.59
C ALA A 89 1.98 -9.06 1.57
N TYR A 90 3.04 -9.79 1.25
CA TYR A 90 4.25 -9.85 2.11
C TYR A 90 5.35 -8.96 1.53
N PHE A 91 5.68 -7.88 2.24
CA PHE A 91 6.68 -6.89 1.81
C PHE A 91 8.07 -7.24 2.36
N LEU A 92 8.65 -8.35 1.89
CA LEU A 92 9.87 -8.91 2.46
C LEU A 92 11.04 -7.91 2.49
N LYS A 93 11.15 -7.08 1.45
CA LYS A 93 12.16 -6.00 1.34
C LYS A 93 11.61 -4.60 1.62
N GLY A 94 10.52 -4.52 2.39
CA GLY A 94 9.96 -3.27 2.89
C GLY A 94 8.95 -2.63 1.95
N LEU A 95 8.25 -1.65 2.51
CA LEU A 95 7.20 -0.88 1.86
C LEU A 95 7.35 0.59 2.29
N ASP A 96 7.42 1.50 1.33
CA ASP A 96 7.50 2.94 1.58
C ASP A 96 6.35 3.65 0.86
N ILE A 97 5.38 4.15 1.62
CA ILE A 97 4.24 4.93 1.12
C ILE A 97 4.34 6.34 1.70
N GLU A 98 4.63 7.33 0.85
CA GLU A 98 4.87 8.70 1.28
C GLU A 98 4.05 9.72 0.50
N GLY A 99 3.31 10.59 1.22
CA GLY A 99 2.57 11.70 0.60
C GLY A 99 1.50 11.27 -0.40
N CYS A 100 1.01 10.04 -0.29
CA CYS A 100 -0.02 9.49 -1.18
C CYS A 100 -1.44 9.81 -0.69
N THR A 101 -2.40 9.75 -1.61
CA THR A 101 -3.83 9.81 -1.31
C THR A 101 -4.51 8.52 -1.76
N PHE A 102 -5.32 7.93 -0.88
CA PHE A 102 -6.16 6.76 -1.16
C PHE A 102 -7.63 7.15 -1.01
N ASP A 103 -8.41 7.06 -2.08
CA ASP A 103 -9.81 7.49 -2.06
C ASP A 103 -10.76 6.48 -1.41
N SER A 104 -10.39 5.21 -1.45
CA SER A 104 -11.24 4.10 -1.02
C SER A 104 -10.64 3.37 0.18
N TYR A 105 -11.37 2.36 0.65
CA TYR A 105 -10.88 1.35 1.59
C TYR A 105 -9.55 0.76 1.10
N LEU A 106 -8.60 0.59 2.02
CA LEU A 106 -7.29 0.01 1.74
C LEU A 106 -7.04 -1.17 2.68
N ASP A 107 -6.81 -2.34 2.09
CA ASP A 107 -6.67 -3.57 2.85
C ASP A 107 -5.24 -4.12 2.78
N PHE A 108 -4.62 -4.30 3.96
CA PHE A 108 -3.35 -4.98 4.17
C PHE A 108 -3.52 -6.30 4.93
N GLN A 109 -4.75 -6.77 5.15
CA GLN A 109 -5.05 -7.94 5.99
C GLN A 109 -4.09 -9.09 5.73
N ALA A 110 -3.60 -9.70 6.82
CA ALA A 110 -2.66 -10.80 6.80
C ALA A 110 -1.41 -10.51 5.96
N GLY A 111 -1.00 -9.24 5.90
CA GLY A 111 0.21 -8.78 5.22
C GLY A 111 1.36 -8.46 6.17
N GLY A 112 2.39 -7.80 5.64
CA GLY A 112 3.58 -7.39 6.40
C GLY A 112 4.79 -8.26 6.09
N HIS A 113 5.34 -8.96 7.08
CA HIS A 113 6.48 -9.88 7.00
C HIS A 113 7.78 -9.24 6.49
N ASN A 114 7.97 -7.95 6.74
CA ASN A 114 9.16 -7.24 6.34
C ASN A 114 10.38 -7.70 7.16
N LYS A 115 11.51 -7.95 6.49
CA LYS A 115 12.70 -8.50 7.13
C LYS A 115 13.56 -7.43 7.82
N PRO A 116 14.41 -7.79 8.80
CA PRO A 116 15.31 -6.84 9.47
C PRO A 116 16.07 -5.94 8.49
N GLY A 117 16.07 -4.63 8.74
CA GLY A 117 16.67 -3.62 7.85
C GLY A 117 15.80 -3.22 6.64
N CYS A 118 14.60 -3.78 6.51
CA CYS A 118 13.65 -3.49 5.44
C CYS A 118 12.37 -2.89 6.05
N PRO A 119 12.33 -1.58 6.34
CA PRO A 119 11.22 -1.00 7.09
C PRO A 119 9.92 -0.96 6.29
N VAL A 120 8.80 -0.92 7.02
CA VAL A 120 7.50 -0.49 6.50
C VAL A 120 7.25 0.94 6.97
N ARG A 121 6.99 1.84 6.03
CA ARG A 121 6.84 3.28 6.28
C ARG A 121 5.57 3.79 5.63
N LEU A 122 4.66 4.34 6.43
CA LEU A 122 3.51 5.12 5.96
C LEU A 122 3.68 6.54 6.50
N VAL A 123 4.03 7.50 5.65
CA VAL A 123 4.34 8.87 6.07
C VAL A 123 3.56 9.92 5.28
N GLY A 124 2.85 10.79 5.99
CA GLY A 124 2.21 11.97 5.37
C GLY A 124 1.08 11.63 4.39
N ASN A 125 0.45 10.46 4.51
CA ASN A 125 -0.59 10.01 3.59
C ASN A 125 -1.98 10.48 4.02
N ALA A 126 -2.90 10.56 3.07
CA ALA A 126 -4.32 10.76 3.30
C ALA A 126 -5.12 9.51 2.89
N PHE A 127 -5.72 8.85 3.87
CA PHE A 127 -6.60 7.70 3.69
C PHE A 127 -8.04 8.15 3.93
N LYS A 128 -8.81 8.23 2.84
CA LYS A 128 -10.23 8.65 2.91
C LYS A 128 -11.14 7.52 3.33
N GLY A 129 -10.81 6.27 2.98
CA GLY A 129 -11.49 5.08 3.50
C GLY A 129 -10.81 4.52 4.75
N PHE A 130 -11.41 3.47 5.31
CA PHE A 130 -10.81 2.70 6.40
C PHE A 130 -9.56 1.97 5.90
N VAL A 131 -8.53 1.89 6.75
CA VAL A 131 -7.31 1.12 6.47
C VAL A 131 -7.25 -0.11 7.37
N ASN A 132 -7.29 -1.29 6.76
CA ASN A 132 -7.31 -2.56 7.46
C ASN A 132 -5.92 -3.18 7.56
N PHE A 133 -5.49 -3.50 8.77
CA PHE A 133 -4.27 -4.20 9.15
C PHE A 133 -4.57 -5.50 9.90
N PHE A 134 -5.79 -6.05 9.80
CA PHE A 134 -6.16 -7.27 10.52
C PHE A 134 -5.15 -8.39 10.27
N ASP A 135 -4.65 -9.01 11.34
CA ASP A 135 -3.68 -10.12 11.29
C ASP A 135 -2.36 -9.78 10.57
N CYS A 136 -1.98 -8.50 10.47
CA CYS A 136 -0.66 -8.11 10.00
C CYS A 136 0.44 -8.50 11.01
N GLN A 137 1.58 -8.93 10.49
CA GLN A 137 2.76 -9.27 11.29
C GLN A 137 3.98 -8.54 10.76
N TYR A 138 4.73 -7.86 11.63
CA TYR A 138 5.92 -7.11 11.24
C TYR A 138 7.15 -7.57 12.03
N GLU A 139 8.13 -8.13 11.33
CA GLU A 139 9.37 -8.68 11.93
C GLU A 139 10.46 -7.59 12.10
N ALA A 140 10.24 -6.41 11.51
CA ALA A 140 11.20 -5.31 11.51
C ALA A 140 10.50 -3.95 11.65
N GLU A 141 11.24 -2.86 11.48
CA GLU A 141 10.80 -1.52 11.82
C GLU A 141 9.53 -1.10 11.06
N VAL A 142 8.56 -0.57 11.80
CA VAL A 142 7.36 0.06 11.24
C VAL A 142 7.28 1.51 11.70
N GLN A 143 7.13 2.42 10.75
CA GLN A 143 7.00 3.86 10.98
C GLN A 143 5.71 4.38 10.37
N ILE A 144 4.82 4.90 11.22
CA ILE A 144 3.51 5.43 10.83
C ILE A 144 3.40 6.86 11.32
N GLU A 145 3.62 7.84 10.46
CA GLU A 145 3.75 9.24 10.89
C GLU A 145 3.00 10.23 10.02
N ASN A 146 2.40 11.24 10.67
CA ASN A 146 1.74 12.36 10.01
C ASN A 146 0.64 11.93 9.00
N ASN A 147 0.03 10.76 9.17
CA ASN A 147 -1.04 10.29 8.29
C ASN A 147 -2.41 10.82 8.74
N ASP A 148 -3.35 10.88 7.81
CA ASP A 148 -4.75 11.16 8.05
C ASP A 148 -5.61 9.93 7.73
N PHE A 149 -6.11 9.25 8.77
CA PHE A 149 -7.04 8.13 8.66
C PHE A 149 -8.48 8.61 8.89
N GLN A 150 -9.16 9.06 7.84
CA GLN A 150 -10.45 9.77 7.99
C GLN A 150 -11.55 8.88 8.56
N GLU A 151 -11.64 7.64 8.09
CA GLU A 151 -12.57 6.62 8.62
C GLU A 151 -11.91 5.70 9.65
N GLY A 152 -10.67 6.01 10.06
CA GLY A 152 -9.90 5.24 11.03
C GLY A 152 -9.21 4.00 10.47
N THR A 153 -8.60 3.24 11.38
CA THR A 153 -7.85 2.02 11.11
C THR A 153 -7.82 1.14 12.36
N ASN A 154 -7.55 -0.16 12.18
CA ASN A 154 -7.33 -1.12 13.26
C ASN A 154 -5.84 -1.42 13.54
N LEU A 155 -4.91 -0.56 13.10
CA LEU A 155 -3.46 -0.71 13.34
C LEU A 155 -3.08 -1.00 14.81
N LEU A 156 -3.73 -0.30 15.75
CA LEU A 156 -3.58 -0.47 17.21
C LEU A 156 -4.78 -1.22 17.83
N GLY A 157 -5.64 -1.75 16.97
CA GLY A 157 -6.81 -2.51 17.33
C GLY A 157 -6.52 -3.99 17.56
N ALA A 158 -7.59 -4.73 17.80
CA ALA A 158 -7.60 -6.19 17.91
C ALA A 158 -8.96 -6.74 17.46
N PRO A 159 -9.35 -6.54 16.19
CA PRO A 159 -10.58 -7.14 15.67
C PRO A 159 -10.53 -8.66 15.87
N PHE A 160 -11.65 -9.24 16.32
CA PHE A 160 -11.74 -10.66 16.71
C PHE A 160 -10.71 -11.11 17.77
N ASN A 161 -10.19 -10.18 18.59
CA ASN A 161 -9.10 -10.39 19.55
C ASN A 161 -7.76 -10.81 18.92
N ILE A 162 -7.54 -10.49 17.64
CA ILE A 162 -6.28 -10.72 16.94
C ILE A 162 -5.67 -9.34 16.65
N PRO A 163 -4.64 -8.91 17.39
CA PRO A 163 -3.97 -7.64 17.16
C PRO A 163 -2.95 -7.75 16.02
N VAL A 164 -2.52 -6.59 15.50
CA VAL A 164 -1.29 -6.49 14.73
C VAL A 164 -0.10 -6.82 15.64
N THR A 165 0.84 -7.63 15.16
CA THR A 165 2.05 -7.98 15.92
C THR A 165 3.27 -7.26 15.38
N PHE A 166 4.08 -6.72 16.29
CA PHE A 166 5.34 -6.07 15.97
C PHE A 166 6.46 -6.69 16.81
N ASP A 167 7.49 -7.23 16.16
CA ASP A 167 8.67 -7.78 16.85
C ASP A 167 9.59 -6.66 17.39
N VAL A 168 9.49 -5.48 16.79
CA VAL A 168 10.17 -4.25 17.20
C VAL A 168 9.11 -3.19 17.51
N PRO A 169 9.29 -2.31 18.53
CA PRO A 169 8.30 -1.29 18.84
C PRO A 169 7.93 -0.42 17.64
N LEU A 170 6.62 -0.29 17.40
CA LEU A 170 6.05 0.63 16.42
C LEU A 170 6.48 2.07 16.71
N VAL A 171 7.00 2.76 15.71
CA VAL A 171 7.21 4.21 15.75
C VAL A 171 5.97 4.88 15.14
N GLN A 172 5.21 5.61 15.96
CA GLN A 172 4.06 6.36 15.49
C GLN A 172 4.00 7.74 16.12
N THR A 173 3.75 8.76 15.29
CA THR A 173 3.70 10.16 15.72
C THR A 173 2.74 10.97 14.83
N ASN A 174 1.96 11.88 15.43
CA ASN A 174 1.15 12.87 14.72
C ASN A 174 0.14 12.33 13.70
N ASN A 175 -0.35 11.10 13.87
CA ASN A 175 -1.44 10.59 13.03
C ASN A 175 -2.78 11.19 13.47
N ARG A 176 -3.63 11.54 12.50
CA ARG A 176 -5.02 11.95 12.70
C ARG A 176 -5.95 10.79 12.39
N GLY A 177 -7.07 10.71 13.12
CA GLY A 177 -8.03 9.61 13.01
C GLY A 177 -7.90 8.61 14.15
N LYS A 178 -8.82 7.64 14.21
CA LYS A 178 -8.83 6.61 15.24
C LYS A 178 -7.99 5.41 14.78
N LEU A 179 -6.93 5.08 15.54
CA LEU A 179 -5.99 4.01 15.17
C LEU A 179 -6.34 2.62 15.75
N ASP A 180 -7.26 2.56 16.70
CA ASP A 180 -7.73 1.36 17.39
C ASP A 180 -9.20 1.04 17.02
N HIS A 181 -9.61 1.38 15.80
CA HIS A 181 -10.98 1.17 15.34
C HIS A 181 -11.15 -0.22 14.73
N ASN A 182 -11.76 -1.16 15.47
CA ASN A 182 -11.94 -2.55 15.02
C ASN A 182 -13.11 -2.78 14.04
N HIS A 183 -13.89 -1.77 13.72
CA HIS A 183 -15.06 -1.91 12.85
C HIS A 183 -14.76 -1.24 11.52
N GLU A 184 -14.71 -2.04 10.45
CA GLU A 184 -14.39 -1.59 9.08
C GLU A 184 -15.56 -0.83 8.41
N GLY A 185 -16.64 -0.56 9.14
CA GLY A 185 -17.91 -0.07 8.61
C GLY A 185 -18.82 -1.20 8.10
N PRO A 186 -20.00 -0.88 7.51
CA PRO A 186 -20.83 -1.89 6.86
C PRO A 186 -20.04 -2.52 5.71
N GLY A 187 -19.67 -3.79 5.89
CA GLY A 187 -18.69 -4.49 5.07
C GLY A 187 -18.90 -4.28 3.57
N GLN A 188 -17.94 -3.63 2.92
CA GLN A 188 -17.77 -3.75 1.49
C GLN A 188 -17.02 -5.06 1.22
N LEU A 189 -17.73 -6.18 1.45
CA LEU A 189 -17.43 -7.41 0.76
C LEU A 189 -17.77 -7.15 -0.72
N SER A 190 -16.77 -6.73 -1.51
CA SER A 190 -16.84 -6.82 -2.97
C SER A 190 -15.98 -7.98 -3.44
#